data_AF-B3RUM7-F1
#
_entry.id   AF-B3RUM7-F1
#
_cell.length_a   1.000
_cell.length_b   1.000
_cell.length_c   1.000
_cell.angle_alpha   90.00
_cell.angle_beta   90.00
_cell.angle_gamma   90.00
#
_symmetry.space_group_name_H-M   'P 1'
#
loop_
_entity.id
_entity.type
_entity.pdbx_description
1 polymer ?
#
loop_
_entity_poly.entity_id
_entity_poly.type
_entity_poly.pdbx_seq_one_letter_code
_entity_poly.pdbx_strand_id
1 'polypeptide(L)'
;MVNSLRECAENTDRSEFIKEFHLEDMCTSELVNSAREYEEILSKLKTKCLESKYCIYDNGNYFINASHFIKDSGLLEDGIFKNVELIKVMSCDQVEPILLAVTSLELAVQEESNSDIITTVNVVPHNKLFYATKMSLLWQILSNKSNAAAIKHQVSVAIERVITVGDINLTLASDLIRLRKAQMKRASILKYGSTVHDPSWQGIIAEVASTTIKFEMLGTSGNEPNTYLGFSEICQFMTMLCRTFSSYYRSIRILTAPLVSRNNCNLRKIPIHI
;
A
#
# COMPACT_ATOMS: atom_id res chain seq x y z
N MET A 1 -22.85 13.02 18.63
CA MET A 1 -21.74 12.93 17.65
C MET A 1 -21.88 11.75 16.69
N VAL A 2 -23.12 11.26 16.44
CA VAL A 2 -23.41 10.13 15.53
C VAL A 2 -24.24 10.60 14.31
N ASN A 3 -24.79 11.81 14.36
CA ASN A 3 -25.68 12.34 13.31
C ASN A 3 -24.97 13.23 12.27
N SER A 4 -23.67 13.52 12.41
CA SER A 4 -22.92 14.33 11.42
C SER A 4 -22.18 13.50 10.36
N LEU A 5 -22.24 12.16 10.43
CA LEU A 5 -21.65 11.27 9.42
C LEU A 5 -22.66 10.81 8.36
N ARG A 6 -23.95 11.12 8.54
CA ARG A 6 -25.02 10.69 7.64
C ARG A 6 -25.34 11.70 6.52
N GLU A 7 -25.01 12.97 6.71
CA GLU A 7 -25.44 14.04 5.80
C GLU A 7 -24.46 14.37 4.65
N CYS A 8 -23.27 13.77 4.61
CA CYS A 8 -22.35 13.90 3.46
C CYS A 8 -22.48 12.76 2.43
N ALA A 9 -23.48 11.88 2.59
CA ALA A 9 -23.67 10.69 1.75
C ALA A 9 -24.67 10.88 0.60
N GLU A 10 -25.13 12.11 0.36
CA GLU A 10 -26.06 12.43 -0.71
C GLU A 10 -25.38 13.29 -1.78
N ASN A 11 -24.64 12.64 -2.67
CA ASN A 11 -24.93 12.64 -4.10
C ASN A 11 -23.75 12.11 -4.92
N THR A 12 -24.02 10.97 -5.55
CA THR A 12 -23.35 10.41 -6.72
C THR A 12 -22.01 9.67 -6.50
N ASP A 13 -22.09 8.38 -6.80
CA ASP A 13 -21.02 7.50 -7.27
C ASP A 13 -20.10 6.77 -6.28
N ARG A 14 -20.56 6.59 -5.04
CA ARG A 14 -19.86 5.70 -4.10
C ARG A 14 -19.99 4.22 -4.48
N SER A 15 -21.11 3.83 -5.09
CA SER A 15 -21.40 2.43 -5.43
C SER A 15 -20.65 1.91 -6.65
N GLU A 16 -20.37 2.75 -7.65
CA GLU A 16 -19.57 2.34 -8.83
C GLU A 16 -18.09 2.24 -8.42
N PHE A 17 -17.59 3.19 -7.63
CA PHE A 17 -16.24 3.14 -7.05
C PHE A 17 -16.01 1.91 -6.17
N ILE A 18 -16.94 1.58 -5.26
CA ILE A 18 -16.85 0.39 -4.41
C ILE A 18 -16.87 -0.91 -5.24
N LYS A 19 -17.65 -0.97 -6.32
CA LYS A 19 -17.71 -2.13 -7.23
C LYS A 19 -16.49 -2.24 -8.14
N GLU A 20 -15.99 -1.12 -8.67
CA GLU A 20 -14.82 -1.05 -9.55
C GLU A 20 -13.51 -1.40 -8.78
N PHE A 21 -13.53 -1.31 -7.44
CA PHE A 21 -12.40 -1.64 -6.56
C PHE A 21 -12.66 -2.79 -5.55
N HIS A 22 -13.79 -3.49 -5.64
CA HIS A 22 -14.16 -4.64 -4.79
C HIS A 22 -14.11 -4.38 -3.26
N LEU A 23 -14.64 -3.24 -2.81
CA LEU A 23 -14.61 -2.82 -1.40
C LEU A 23 -15.94 -3.08 -0.67
N GLU A 24 -16.55 -4.27 -0.81
CA GLU A 24 -17.87 -4.55 -0.23
C GLU A 24 -17.89 -4.45 1.31
N ASP A 25 -18.89 -3.76 1.86
CA ASP A 25 -19.07 -3.50 3.30
C ASP A 25 -19.59 -4.73 4.07
N MET A 26 -19.06 -4.94 5.29
CA MET A 26 -19.41 -6.02 6.23
C MET A 26 -20.79 -5.86 6.90
N CYS A 27 -21.39 -6.97 7.35
CA CYS A 27 -22.73 -6.99 7.94
C CYS A 27 -22.76 -6.48 9.41
N THR A 28 -23.89 -5.89 9.84
CA THR A 28 -24.06 -5.31 11.18
C THR A 28 -23.79 -6.24 12.37
N SER A 29 -24.03 -7.54 12.22
CA SER A 29 -23.70 -8.54 13.26
C SER A 29 -22.21 -8.83 13.37
N GLU A 30 -21.48 -8.75 12.25
CA GLU A 30 -20.02 -8.93 12.22
C GLU A 30 -19.34 -7.72 12.87
N LEU A 31 -19.88 -6.51 12.66
CA LEU A 31 -19.40 -5.27 13.30
C LEU A 31 -19.50 -5.33 14.84
N VAL A 32 -20.57 -5.90 15.40
CA VAL A 32 -20.75 -6.02 16.86
C VAL A 32 -19.80 -7.05 17.47
N ASN A 33 -19.58 -8.18 16.79
CA ASN A 33 -18.63 -9.20 17.24
C ASN A 33 -17.19 -8.68 17.20
N SER A 34 -16.82 -8.02 16.09
CA SER A 34 -15.51 -7.37 15.92
C SER A 34 -15.24 -6.33 17.01
N ALA A 35 -16.26 -5.55 17.42
CA ALA A 35 -16.12 -4.58 18.53
C ALA A 35 -15.84 -5.24 19.89
N ARG A 36 -16.47 -6.39 20.19
CA ARG A 36 -16.22 -7.11 21.45
C ARG A 36 -14.81 -7.72 21.48
N GLU A 37 -14.39 -8.32 20.37
CA GLU A 37 -13.06 -8.90 20.23
C GLU A 37 -11.97 -7.83 20.32
N TYR A 38 -12.21 -6.67 19.70
CA TYR A 38 -11.33 -5.51 19.82
C TYR A 38 -11.11 -5.08 21.28
N GLU A 39 -12.16 -4.95 22.08
CA GLU A 39 -12.04 -4.58 23.50
C GLU A 39 -11.32 -5.64 24.34
N GLU A 40 -11.52 -6.92 24.02
CA GLU A 40 -10.81 -8.03 24.68
C GLU A 40 -9.31 -7.98 24.38
N ILE A 41 -8.94 -7.80 23.11
CA ILE A 41 -7.54 -7.67 22.68
C ILE A 41 -6.91 -6.42 23.29
N LEU A 42 -7.63 -5.29 23.28
CA LEU A 42 -7.16 -4.04 23.90
C LEU A 42 -6.86 -4.24 25.39
N SER A 43 -7.78 -4.87 26.13
CA SER A 43 -7.59 -5.18 27.54
C SER A 43 -6.35 -6.06 27.78
N LYS A 44 -6.16 -7.12 26.98
CA LYS A 44 -4.97 -7.98 27.04
C LYS A 44 -3.68 -7.20 26.76
N LEU A 45 -3.67 -6.35 25.74
CA LEU A 45 -2.51 -5.54 25.39
C LEU A 45 -2.18 -4.50 26.46
N LYS A 46 -3.19 -3.88 27.11
CA LYS A 46 -2.95 -3.00 28.27
C LYS A 46 -2.24 -3.74 29.39
N THR A 47 -2.74 -4.91 29.77
CA THR A 47 -2.12 -5.73 30.82
C THR A 47 -0.67 -6.07 30.45
N LYS A 48 -0.41 -6.47 29.20
CA LYS A 48 0.95 -6.71 28.72
C LYS A 48 1.84 -5.48 28.74
N CYS A 49 1.31 -4.29 28.42
CA CYS A 49 2.07 -3.04 28.56
C CYS A 49 2.50 -2.82 30.00
N LEU A 50 1.58 -2.99 30.95
CA LEU A 50 1.84 -2.78 32.38
C LEU A 50 2.81 -3.81 32.96
N GLU A 51 2.73 -5.06 32.53
CA GLU A 51 3.58 -6.16 32.99
C GLU A 51 4.91 -6.26 32.24
N SER A 52 5.08 -5.50 31.15
CA SER A 52 6.31 -5.51 30.36
C SER A 52 7.49 -5.02 31.18
N LYS A 53 8.61 -5.76 31.15
CA LYS A 53 9.88 -5.32 31.76
C LYS A 53 10.45 -4.03 31.15
N TYR A 54 9.91 -3.59 30.01
CA TYR A 54 10.27 -2.35 29.34
C TYR A 54 9.35 -1.19 29.71
N CYS A 55 8.34 -1.41 30.56
CA CYS A 55 7.41 -0.39 31.01
C CYS A 55 8.07 0.60 31.97
N ILE A 56 7.82 1.88 31.76
CA ILE A 56 8.25 3.00 32.60
C ILE A 56 7.02 3.81 32.94
N TYR A 57 6.83 4.06 34.24
CA TYR A 57 5.81 4.98 34.72
C TYR A 57 6.46 6.31 35.09
N ASP A 58 5.92 7.40 34.53
CA ASP A 58 6.36 8.77 34.86
C ASP A 58 5.17 9.74 34.84
N ASN A 59 4.94 10.42 35.97
CA ASN A 59 3.92 11.47 36.13
C ASN A 59 2.52 11.09 35.58
N GLY A 60 2.02 9.91 35.94
CA GLY A 60 0.72 9.44 35.48
C GLY A 60 0.71 8.88 34.05
N ASN A 61 1.85 8.84 33.36
CA ASN A 61 1.95 8.30 32.01
C ASN A 61 2.71 6.98 32.02
N TYR A 62 2.31 6.08 31.12
CA TYR A 62 3.00 4.83 30.87
C TYR A 62 3.73 4.89 29.53
N PHE A 63 5.01 4.53 29.56
CA PHE A 63 5.88 4.48 28.40
C PHE A 63 6.47 3.07 28.27
N ILE A 64 6.72 2.65 27.03
CA ILE A 64 7.52 1.47 26.72
C ILE A 64 8.90 1.94 26.25
N ASN A 65 9.95 1.48 26.93
CA ASN A 65 11.34 1.71 26.58
C ASN A 65 11.75 0.81 25.41
N ALA A 66 11.52 1.34 24.20
CA ALA A 66 11.88 0.71 22.95
C ALA A 66 13.40 0.51 22.82
N SER A 67 14.21 1.48 23.24
CA SER A 67 15.68 1.38 23.15
C SER A 67 16.24 0.21 23.96
N HIS A 68 15.64 -0.09 25.13
CA HIS A 68 16.03 -1.23 25.95
C HIS A 68 15.67 -2.56 25.28
N PHE A 69 14.49 -2.65 24.65
CA PHE A 69 14.11 -3.82 23.88
C PHE A 69 15.00 -4.06 22.66
N ILE A 70 15.37 -3.01 21.91
CA ILE A 70 16.23 -3.13 20.72
C ILE A 70 17.60 -3.73 21.14
N LYS A 71 18.18 -3.21 22.23
CA LYS A 71 19.44 -3.73 22.78
C LYS A 71 19.33 -5.21 23.21
N ASP A 72 18.24 -5.58 23.87
CA ASP A 72 18.01 -6.95 24.36
C ASP A 72 17.71 -7.96 23.25
N SER A 73 17.05 -7.51 22.17
CA SER A 73 16.59 -8.38 21.08
C SER A 73 17.67 -8.67 20.03
N GLY A 74 18.79 -7.93 20.06
CA GLY A 74 19.83 -8.03 19.03
C GLY A 74 19.35 -7.56 17.65
N LEU A 75 18.20 -6.87 17.57
CA LEU A 75 17.82 -6.11 16.39
C LEU A 75 18.93 -5.09 16.15
N LEU A 76 19.60 -5.18 14.99
CA LEU A 76 20.60 -4.20 14.60
C LEU A 76 19.96 -2.80 14.72
N GLU A 77 20.70 -1.80 15.21
CA GLU A 77 20.36 -0.38 15.09
C GLU A 77 20.37 0.09 13.61
N ASP A 78 20.12 -0.81 12.67
CA ASP A 78 19.88 -0.49 11.28
C ASP A 78 18.72 0.49 11.24
N GLY A 79 18.91 1.57 10.45
CA GLY A 79 18.33 2.90 10.65
C GLY A 79 16.81 3.03 10.81
N ILE A 80 16.03 1.95 10.68
CA ILE A 80 14.58 1.91 10.86
C ILE A 80 14.20 2.30 12.30
N PHE A 81 14.87 1.76 13.33
CA PHE A 81 14.49 2.02 14.74
C PHE A 81 15.38 3.03 15.46
N LYS A 82 16.39 3.58 14.78
CA LYS A 82 17.48 4.41 15.34
C LYS A 82 17.04 5.62 16.17
N ASN A 83 15.79 6.05 16.04
CA ASN A 83 15.23 7.22 16.73
C ASN A 83 14.03 6.89 17.65
N VAL A 84 13.77 5.61 17.95
CA VAL A 84 12.64 5.20 18.80
C VAL A 84 13.14 4.85 20.20
N GLU A 85 13.07 5.81 21.12
CA GLU A 85 13.51 5.62 22.50
C GLU A 85 12.37 5.23 23.44
N LEU A 86 11.34 6.09 23.54
CA LEU A 86 10.17 5.90 24.39
C LEU A 86 8.90 5.95 23.57
N ILE A 87 8.00 5.02 23.82
CA ILE A 87 6.67 4.96 23.22
C ILE A 87 5.63 5.17 24.31
N LYS A 88 4.95 6.32 24.31
CA LYS A 88 3.85 6.57 25.23
C LYS A 88 2.65 5.69 24.86
N VAL A 89 2.15 4.89 25.80
CA VAL A 89 1.06 3.94 25.54
C VAL A 89 -0.22 4.30 26.30
N MET A 90 -0.11 4.98 27.44
CA MET A 90 -1.25 5.44 28.23
C MET A 90 -0.95 6.77 28.95
N SER A 91 -2.00 7.56 29.14
CA SER A 91 -2.03 8.80 29.90
C SER A 91 -3.09 8.69 30.98
N CYS A 92 -2.69 8.50 32.23
CA CYS A 92 -3.59 8.15 33.34
C CYS A 92 -4.44 6.92 32.95
N ASP A 93 -5.76 7.09 32.86
CA ASP A 93 -6.70 6.03 32.46
C ASP A 93 -7.00 6.01 30.95
N GLN A 94 -6.39 6.91 30.17
CA GLN A 94 -6.62 7.03 28.74
C GLN A 94 -5.58 6.25 27.93
N VAL A 95 -6.04 5.55 26.91
CA VAL A 95 -5.20 4.80 25.99
C VAL A 95 -4.68 5.73 24.90
N GLU A 96 -3.38 5.69 24.63
CA GLU A 96 -2.80 6.46 23.54
C GLU A 96 -3.18 5.85 22.17
N PRO A 97 -3.34 6.67 21.11
CA PRO A 97 -3.72 6.20 19.78
C PRO A 97 -2.84 5.08 19.21
N ILE A 98 -1.57 5.02 19.62
CA ILE A 98 -0.63 3.99 19.15
C ILE A 98 -1.00 2.60 19.66
N LEU A 99 -1.52 2.48 20.88
CA LEU A 99 -1.95 1.19 21.41
C LEU A 99 -3.25 0.73 20.73
N LEU A 100 -4.15 1.66 20.40
CA LEU A 100 -5.35 1.37 19.59
C LEU A 100 -4.99 0.88 18.19
N ALA A 101 -3.97 1.48 17.57
CA ALA A 101 -3.47 1.04 16.27
C ALA A 101 -2.85 -0.37 16.33
N VAL A 102 -2.11 -0.68 17.41
CA VAL A 102 -1.60 -2.03 17.66
C VAL A 102 -2.74 -3.04 17.89
N THR A 103 -3.79 -2.67 18.63
CA THR A 103 -4.99 -3.51 18.81
C THR A 103 -5.65 -3.84 17.47
N SER A 104 -5.83 -2.83 16.61
CA SER A 104 -6.43 -3.01 15.28
C SER A 104 -5.59 -3.98 14.43
N LEU A 105 -4.26 -3.86 14.51
CA LEU A 105 -3.35 -4.75 13.81
C LEU A 105 -3.39 -6.19 14.34
N GLU A 106 -3.39 -6.36 15.66
CA GLU A 106 -3.48 -7.69 16.29
C GLU A 106 -4.78 -8.39 15.94
N LEU A 107 -5.91 -7.65 15.92
CA LEU A 107 -7.21 -8.19 15.52
C LEU A 107 -7.18 -8.70 14.07
N ALA A 108 -6.70 -7.87 13.12
CA ALA A 108 -6.59 -8.25 11.72
C ALA A 108 -5.68 -9.48 11.50
N VAL A 109 -4.62 -9.63 12.29
CA VAL A 109 -3.71 -10.79 12.22
C VAL A 109 -4.35 -12.05 12.80
N GLN A 110 -5.18 -11.93 13.84
CA GLN A 110 -5.90 -13.06 14.42
C GLN A 110 -7.00 -13.59 13.48
N GLU A 111 -7.65 -12.73 12.70
CA GLU A 111 -8.63 -13.13 11.68
C GLU A 111 -8.00 -14.00 10.57
N GLU A 112 -6.73 -13.76 10.24
CA GLU A 112 -5.98 -14.43 9.17
C GLU A 112 -5.21 -15.69 9.63
N SER A 113 -5.33 -16.09 10.90
CA SER A 113 -4.44 -17.03 11.61
C SER A 113 -4.49 -18.51 11.20
N ASN A 114 -5.00 -18.83 10.01
CA ASN A 114 -4.92 -20.17 9.42
C ASN A 114 -3.55 -20.51 8.80
N SER A 115 -2.57 -19.59 8.82
CA SER A 115 -1.25 -19.75 8.20
C SER A 115 -0.11 -19.73 9.22
N ASP A 116 0.87 -20.62 9.05
CA ASP A 116 2.09 -20.70 9.87
C ASP A 116 3.00 -19.46 9.73
N ILE A 117 2.80 -18.64 8.68
CA ILE A 117 3.59 -17.43 8.40
C ILE A 117 2.66 -16.30 7.99
N ILE A 118 2.75 -15.17 8.69
CA ILE A 118 1.98 -13.95 8.44
C ILE A 118 2.96 -12.80 8.14
N THR A 119 2.79 -12.18 6.98
CA THR A 119 3.54 -10.98 6.59
C THR A 119 2.59 -9.79 6.61
N THR A 120 2.95 -8.75 7.36
CA THR A 120 2.14 -7.53 7.46
C THR A 120 2.83 -6.40 6.72
N VAL A 121 2.12 -5.78 5.78
CA VAL A 121 2.58 -4.59 5.08
C VAL A 121 1.70 -3.42 5.49
N ASN A 122 2.29 -2.42 6.15
CA ASN A 122 1.60 -1.21 6.54
C ASN A 122 1.92 -0.10 5.53
N VAL A 123 0.92 0.31 4.76
CA VAL A 123 1.07 1.39 3.78
C VAL A 123 0.60 2.69 4.41
N VAL A 124 1.53 3.62 4.61
CA VAL A 124 1.28 4.88 5.31
C VAL A 124 1.78 6.08 4.50
N PRO A 125 1.22 7.28 4.67
CA PRO A 125 1.85 8.46 4.10
C PRO A 125 3.22 8.69 4.77
N HIS A 126 4.16 9.30 4.04
CA HIS A 126 5.54 9.51 4.51
C HIS A 126 5.62 10.18 5.88
N ASN A 127 4.81 11.21 6.12
CA ASN A 127 4.73 11.92 7.41
C ASN A 127 4.23 11.05 8.58
N LYS A 128 3.71 9.84 8.33
CA LYS A 128 3.29 8.85 9.33
C LYS A 128 4.23 7.66 9.41
N LEU A 129 5.29 7.60 8.60
CA LEU A 129 6.25 6.50 8.61
C LEU A 129 6.85 6.28 10.01
N PHE A 130 7.30 7.35 10.67
CA PHE A 130 7.85 7.24 12.02
C PHE A 130 6.82 6.73 13.04
N TYR A 131 5.54 7.11 12.91
CA TYR A 131 4.48 6.60 13.76
C TYR A 131 4.23 5.11 13.51
N ALA A 132 4.21 4.70 12.25
CA ALA A 132 4.08 3.30 11.85
C ALA A 132 5.25 2.46 12.39
N THR A 133 6.48 2.95 12.30
CA THR A 133 7.67 2.31 12.89
C THR A 133 7.52 2.12 14.40
N LYS A 134 7.05 3.12 15.14
CA LYS A 134 6.78 2.97 16.59
C LYS A 134 5.70 1.93 16.85
N MET A 135 4.61 1.97 16.08
CA MET A 135 3.51 1.00 16.20
C MET A 135 4.01 -0.42 15.95
N SER A 136 4.83 -0.62 14.92
CA SER A 136 5.49 -1.90 14.59
C SER A 136 6.34 -2.41 15.74
N LEU A 137 7.19 -1.55 16.29
CA LEU A 137 8.06 -1.93 17.41
C LEU A 137 7.26 -2.24 18.68
N LEU A 138 6.25 -1.42 18.98
CA LEU A 138 5.36 -1.66 20.11
C LEU A 138 4.63 -3.00 19.96
N TRP A 139 4.14 -3.31 18.77
CA TRP A 139 3.49 -4.59 18.50
C TRP A 139 4.47 -5.75 18.71
N GLN A 140 5.71 -5.67 18.22
CA GLN A 140 6.73 -6.70 18.45
C GLN A 140 7.05 -6.91 19.94
N ILE A 141 7.06 -5.82 20.73
CA ILE A 141 7.29 -5.89 22.19
C ILE A 141 6.14 -6.61 22.90
N LEU A 142 4.90 -6.38 22.45
CA LEU A 142 3.69 -6.91 23.10
C LEU A 142 3.25 -8.28 22.56
N SER A 143 3.71 -8.67 21.38
CA SER A 143 3.40 -9.95 20.77
C SER A 143 4.04 -11.10 21.54
N ASN A 144 3.28 -12.16 21.81
CA ASN A 144 3.81 -13.35 22.48
C ASN A 144 4.82 -14.03 21.54
N LYS A 145 5.94 -14.53 22.08
CA LYS A 145 7.00 -15.21 21.34
C LYS A 145 6.55 -16.42 20.50
N SER A 146 5.36 -16.97 20.76
CA SER A 146 4.70 -17.97 19.89
C SER A 146 4.31 -17.42 18.52
N ASN A 147 3.91 -16.14 18.44
CA ASN A 147 3.55 -15.44 17.20
C ASN A 147 4.75 -14.71 16.59
N ALA A 148 5.83 -14.49 17.34
CA ALA A 148 7.06 -13.88 16.83
C ALA A 148 7.78 -14.77 15.78
N ALA A 149 7.55 -16.09 15.79
CA ALA A 149 8.00 -16.99 14.73
C ALA A 149 7.15 -16.88 13.45
N ALA A 150 5.89 -16.46 13.57
CA ALA A 150 4.95 -16.31 12.46
C ALA A 150 5.03 -14.91 11.82
N ILE A 151 5.28 -13.86 12.60
CA ILE A 151 5.48 -12.47 12.11
C ILE A 151 6.93 -12.32 11.65
N LYS A 152 7.26 -12.86 10.48
CA LYS A 152 8.63 -12.79 9.94
C LYS A 152 8.96 -11.43 9.33
N HIS A 153 7.97 -10.71 8.79
CA HIS A 153 8.21 -9.48 8.04
C HIS A 153 7.10 -8.46 8.30
N GLN A 154 7.45 -7.34 8.94
CA GLN A 154 6.62 -6.15 9.02
C GLN A 154 7.30 -5.03 8.24
N VAL A 155 6.65 -4.52 7.20
CA VAL A 155 7.20 -3.46 6.34
C VAL A 155 6.26 -2.27 6.41
N SER A 156 6.78 -1.11 6.85
CA SER A 156 6.05 0.16 6.74
C SER A 156 6.54 0.88 5.49
N VAL A 157 5.63 1.11 4.54
CA VAL A 157 5.94 1.75 3.25
C VAL A 157 5.34 3.13 3.23
N ALA A 158 6.17 4.14 2.97
CA ALA A 158 5.73 5.52 2.81
C ALA A 158 5.13 5.76 1.41
N ILE A 159 4.05 6.51 1.33
CA ILE A 159 3.56 7.09 0.08
C ILE A 159 3.69 8.62 0.17
N GLU A 160 4.27 9.22 -0.86
CA GLU A 160 4.34 10.67 -1.00
C GLU A 160 3.29 11.15 -2.01
N ARG A 161 2.67 12.30 -1.72
CA ARG A 161 1.82 12.97 -2.69
C ARG A 161 2.73 13.60 -3.74
N VAL A 162 2.70 13.07 -4.95
CA VAL A 162 3.36 13.71 -6.09
C VAL A 162 2.49 14.88 -6.57
N ILE A 163 2.82 16.09 -6.13
CA ILE A 163 2.21 17.33 -6.64
C ILE A 163 2.95 17.69 -7.94
N THR A 164 2.26 17.66 -9.07
CA THR A 164 2.81 18.16 -10.34
C THR A 164 2.37 19.60 -10.58
N VAL A 165 3.26 20.42 -11.15
CA VAL A 165 3.08 21.86 -11.35
C VAL A 165 1.83 22.13 -12.21
N GLY A 166 0.88 22.90 -11.66
CA GLY A 166 -0.38 23.29 -12.31
C GLY A 166 -1.66 22.87 -11.57
N ASP A 167 -1.57 22.62 -10.25
CA ASP A 167 -2.61 22.07 -9.38
C ASP A 167 -4.04 22.48 -9.75
N ILE A 168 -4.71 21.57 -10.45
CA ILE A 168 -6.15 21.41 -10.32
C ILE A 168 -6.31 20.87 -8.90
N ASN A 169 -7.03 21.57 -8.02
CA ASN A 169 -7.36 21.09 -6.66
C ASN A 169 -8.26 19.85 -6.74
N LEU A 170 -7.69 18.72 -7.16
CA LEU A 170 -8.34 17.41 -7.18
C LEU A 170 -8.31 16.91 -5.73
N THR A 171 -9.40 17.15 -5.03
CA THR A 171 -9.56 16.73 -3.63
C THR A 171 -9.97 15.26 -3.51
N LEU A 172 -10.53 14.67 -4.58
CA LEU A 172 -11.08 13.32 -4.59
C LEU A 172 -10.45 12.44 -5.69
N ALA A 173 -10.28 11.15 -5.41
CA ALA A 173 -9.79 10.17 -6.38
C ALA A 173 -10.72 10.05 -7.61
N SER A 174 -12.03 10.19 -7.40
CA SER A 174 -13.03 10.19 -8.46
C SER A 174 -12.81 11.33 -9.47
N ASP A 175 -12.35 12.50 -9.02
CA ASP A 175 -12.04 13.61 -9.92
C ASP A 175 -10.83 13.31 -10.81
N LEU A 176 -9.78 12.69 -10.25
CA LEU A 176 -8.61 12.25 -11.01
C LEU A 176 -8.99 11.19 -12.05
N ILE A 177 -9.80 10.20 -11.67
CA ILE A 177 -10.29 9.15 -12.58
C ILE A 177 -11.10 9.79 -13.71
N ARG A 178 -12.05 10.67 -13.39
CA ARG A 178 -12.88 11.38 -14.38
C ARG A 178 -12.03 12.20 -15.34
N LEU A 179 -11.05 12.94 -14.82
CA LEU A 179 -10.11 13.71 -15.64
C LEU A 179 -9.34 12.81 -16.60
N ARG A 180 -8.80 11.68 -16.11
CA ARG A 180 -8.04 10.73 -16.93
C ARG A 180 -8.90 10.02 -17.97
N LYS A 181 -10.13 9.61 -17.62
CA LYS A 181 -11.13 9.08 -18.58
C LYS A 181 -11.40 10.10 -19.70
N ALA A 182 -11.57 11.39 -19.36
CA ALA A 182 -11.79 12.44 -20.35
C ALA A 182 -10.56 12.70 -21.25
N GLN A 183 -9.35 12.71 -20.69
CA GLN A 183 -8.10 12.85 -21.45
C GLN A 183 -7.90 11.67 -22.42
N MET A 184 -8.10 10.44 -21.96
CA MET A 184 -7.98 9.23 -22.79
C MET A 184 -9.02 9.19 -23.90
N LYS A 185 -10.27 9.61 -23.62
CA LYS A 185 -11.32 9.75 -24.63
C LYS A 185 -10.92 10.73 -25.73
N ARG A 186 -10.39 11.91 -25.38
CA ARG A 186 -9.91 12.90 -26.35
C ARG A 186 -8.76 12.36 -27.20
N ALA A 187 -7.76 11.76 -26.58
CA ALA A 187 -6.62 11.16 -27.29
C ALA A 187 -7.05 10.02 -28.22
N SER A 188 -8.01 9.21 -27.78
CA SER A 188 -8.60 8.13 -28.55
C SER A 188 -9.32 8.64 -29.81
N ILE A 189 -10.17 9.65 -29.68
CA ILE A 189 -10.86 10.29 -30.82
C ILE A 189 -9.85 10.85 -31.83
N LEU A 190 -8.76 11.47 -31.35
CA LEU A 190 -7.71 12.00 -32.23
C LEU A 190 -6.98 10.89 -33.01
N LYS A 191 -6.78 9.72 -32.39
CA LYS A 191 -6.01 8.62 -32.99
C LYS A 191 -6.84 7.73 -33.91
N TYR A 192 -8.10 7.48 -33.56
CA TYR A 192 -8.94 6.48 -34.24
C TYR A 192 -10.20 7.08 -34.90
N GLY A 193 -10.46 8.38 -34.71
CA GLY A 193 -11.65 9.06 -35.19
C GLY A 193 -12.87 8.86 -34.30
N SER A 194 -13.97 9.54 -34.64
CA SER A 194 -15.24 9.50 -33.89
C SER A 194 -16.13 8.30 -34.22
N THR A 195 -15.68 7.39 -35.08
CA THR A 195 -16.49 6.26 -35.55
C THR A 195 -16.33 5.03 -34.63
N VAL A 196 -15.26 4.98 -33.82
CA VAL A 196 -14.95 3.87 -32.91
C VAL A 196 -15.55 4.18 -31.54
N HIS A 197 -16.85 3.93 -31.36
CA HIS A 197 -17.62 4.30 -30.16
C HIS A 197 -18.55 3.19 -29.66
N ASP A 198 -18.26 1.92 -29.96
CA ASP A 198 -19.02 0.82 -29.37
C ASP A 198 -18.75 0.69 -27.85
N PRO A 199 -19.61 -0.01 -27.09
CA PRO A 199 -19.47 -0.14 -25.64
C PRO A 199 -18.13 -0.72 -25.17
N SER A 200 -17.47 -1.56 -25.98
CA SER A 200 -16.15 -2.11 -25.63
C SER A 200 -15.08 -1.01 -25.59
N TRP A 201 -15.25 0.04 -26.41
CA TRP A 201 -14.33 1.16 -26.48
C TRP A 201 -14.36 2.04 -25.23
N GLN A 202 -15.53 2.23 -24.61
CA GLN A 202 -15.63 2.91 -23.31
C GLN A 202 -14.94 2.12 -22.20
N GLY A 203 -15.07 0.78 -22.23
CA GLY A 203 -14.34 -0.11 -21.33
C GLY A 203 -12.82 0.02 -21.48
N ILE A 204 -12.31 0.06 -22.72
CA ILE A 204 -10.88 0.27 -22.99
C ILE A 204 -10.42 1.64 -22.48
N ILE A 205 -11.19 2.70 -22.70
CA ILE A 205 -10.85 4.04 -22.20
C ILE A 205 -10.78 4.06 -20.67
N ALA A 206 -11.72 3.42 -19.99
CA ALA A 206 -11.74 3.31 -18.54
C ALA A 206 -10.51 2.52 -18.03
N GLU A 207 -10.20 1.39 -18.65
CA GLU A 207 -9.07 0.54 -18.28
C GLU A 207 -7.73 1.26 -18.49
N VAL A 208 -7.56 1.93 -19.63
CA VAL A 208 -6.34 2.71 -19.92
C VAL A 208 -6.20 3.88 -18.96
N ALA A 209 -7.29 4.57 -18.61
CA ALA A 209 -7.26 5.65 -17.63
C ALA A 209 -6.86 5.15 -16.23
N SER A 210 -7.47 4.06 -15.76
CA SER A 210 -7.16 3.43 -14.46
C SER A 210 -5.72 2.93 -14.42
N THR A 211 -5.28 2.22 -15.48
CA THR A 211 -3.91 1.72 -15.61
C THR A 211 -2.91 2.86 -15.65
N THR A 212 -3.20 3.96 -16.34
CA THR A 212 -2.32 5.14 -16.37
C THR A 212 -2.11 5.71 -14.98
N ILE A 213 -3.19 5.87 -14.20
CA ILE A 213 -3.10 6.36 -12.81
C ILE A 213 -2.25 5.41 -11.97
N LYS A 214 -2.54 4.10 -12.02
CA LYS A 214 -1.76 3.09 -11.28
C LYS A 214 -0.29 3.11 -11.67
N PHE A 215 0.02 3.22 -12.96
CA PHE A 215 1.40 3.26 -13.46
C PHE A 215 2.13 4.52 -13.03
N GLU A 216 1.46 5.67 -12.99
CA GLU A 216 2.03 6.91 -12.48
C GLU A 216 2.27 6.83 -10.97
N MET A 217 1.32 6.28 -10.20
CA MET A 217 1.46 6.12 -8.74
C MET A 217 2.55 5.12 -8.36
N LEU A 218 2.68 4.01 -9.10
CA LEU A 218 3.63 2.93 -8.81
C LEU A 218 5.00 3.13 -9.44
N GLY A 219 5.06 3.87 -10.57
CA GLY A 219 6.27 4.11 -11.34
C GLY A 219 7.15 5.24 -10.80
N THR A 220 6.64 6.06 -9.88
CA THR A 220 7.44 7.07 -9.20
C THR A 220 8.30 6.42 -8.12
N SER A 221 9.61 6.40 -8.31
CA SER A 221 10.55 6.00 -7.27
C SER A 221 10.54 7.05 -6.15
N GLY A 222 9.98 6.73 -4.98
CA GLY A 222 10.29 7.48 -3.77
C GLY A 222 11.79 7.35 -3.53
N ASN A 223 12.51 8.42 -3.16
CA ASN A 223 13.98 8.40 -3.05
C ASN A 223 14.50 7.86 -1.70
N GLU A 224 13.65 7.21 -0.89
CA GLU A 224 14.02 6.78 0.46
C GLU A 224 14.06 5.26 0.61
N PRO A 225 15.07 4.72 1.33
CA PRO A 225 15.35 3.28 1.44
C PRO A 225 14.24 2.44 2.10
N ASN A 226 13.29 3.06 2.81
CA ASN A 226 12.20 2.35 3.50
C ASN A 226 10.89 2.28 2.67
N THR A 227 10.96 2.56 1.36
CA THR A 227 9.78 2.78 0.51
C THR A 227 9.53 1.68 -0.53
N TYR A 228 10.41 0.67 -0.63
CA TYR A 228 10.46 -0.16 -1.84
C TYR A 228 9.80 -1.52 -1.67
N LEU A 229 8.56 -1.64 -2.13
CA LEU A 229 7.99 -2.91 -2.58
C LEU A 229 8.42 -3.27 -4.02
N GLY A 230 9.42 -2.57 -4.57
CA GLY A 230 9.96 -2.83 -5.91
C GLY A 230 9.03 -2.45 -7.07
N PHE A 231 7.94 -1.73 -6.80
CA PHE A 231 6.94 -1.41 -7.83
C PHE A 231 7.50 -0.53 -8.95
N SER A 232 8.40 0.40 -8.61
CA SER A 232 9.00 1.30 -9.59
C SER A 232 9.89 0.55 -10.58
N GLU A 233 10.57 -0.49 -10.12
CA GLU A 233 11.46 -1.35 -10.87
C GLU A 233 10.67 -2.22 -11.85
N ILE A 234 9.51 -2.73 -11.42
CA ILE A 234 8.57 -3.43 -12.29
C ILE A 234 8.06 -2.48 -13.38
N CYS A 235 7.65 -1.26 -13.03
CA CYS A 235 7.20 -0.26 -14.00
C CYS A 235 8.32 0.14 -14.99
N GLN A 236 9.55 0.30 -14.51
CA GLN A 236 10.72 0.59 -15.35
C GLN A 236 11.02 -0.57 -16.30
N PHE A 237 11.00 -1.81 -15.80
CA PHE A 237 11.16 -3.02 -16.61
C PHE A 237 10.11 -3.10 -17.72
N MET A 238 8.83 -2.91 -17.37
CA MET A 238 7.73 -2.92 -18.35
C MET A 238 7.89 -1.81 -19.39
N THR A 239 8.29 -0.59 -18.97
CA THR A 239 8.57 0.51 -19.89
C THR A 239 9.69 0.16 -20.87
N MET A 240 10.78 -0.42 -20.36
CA MET A 240 11.91 -0.86 -21.17
C MET A 240 11.49 -1.93 -22.16
N LEU A 241 10.73 -2.93 -21.71
CA LEU A 241 10.22 -4.01 -22.55
C LEU A 241 9.34 -3.46 -23.69
N CYS A 242 8.40 -2.57 -23.38
CA CYS A 242 7.54 -1.93 -24.39
C CYS A 242 8.34 -1.10 -25.41
N ARG A 243 9.39 -0.39 -24.98
CA ARG A 243 10.30 0.34 -25.88
C ARG A 243 11.06 -0.60 -26.81
N THR A 244 11.59 -1.70 -26.28
CA THR A 244 12.29 -2.73 -27.07
C THR A 244 11.37 -3.36 -28.11
N PHE A 245 10.15 -3.75 -27.74
CA PHE A 245 9.16 -4.27 -28.69
C PHE A 245 8.78 -3.22 -29.72
N SER A 246 8.51 -1.97 -29.32
CA SER A 246 8.15 -0.91 -30.26
C SER A 246 9.25 -0.68 -31.31
N SER A 247 10.52 -0.72 -30.90
CA SER A 247 11.68 -0.65 -31.80
C SER A 247 11.74 -1.86 -32.74
N TYR A 248 11.50 -3.06 -32.20
CA TYR A 248 11.45 -4.31 -32.96
C TYR A 248 10.35 -4.28 -34.04
N TYR A 249 9.11 -3.92 -33.69
CA TYR A 249 7.97 -3.83 -34.62
C TYR A 249 8.18 -2.78 -35.72
N ARG A 250 8.93 -1.70 -35.44
CA ARG A 250 9.30 -0.71 -36.47
C ARG A 250 10.37 -1.23 -37.43
N SER A 251 11.26 -2.08 -36.95
CA SER A 251 12.45 -2.52 -37.69
C SER A 251 12.26 -3.83 -38.44
N ILE A 252 11.38 -4.72 -37.94
CA ILE A 252 11.17 -6.06 -38.47
C ILE A 252 9.70 -6.21 -38.88
N ARG A 253 9.49 -6.57 -40.16
CA ARG A 253 8.15 -6.86 -40.67
C ARG A 253 7.75 -8.28 -40.32
N ILE A 254 7.03 -8.45 -39.22
CA ILE A 254 6.66 -9.79 -38.71
C ILE A 254 5.76 -10.55 -39.69
N LEU A 255 4.71 -9.90 -40.20
CA LEU A 255 3.72 -10.55 -41.07
C LEU A 255 4.16 -10.69 -42.53
N THR A 256 5.17 -9.92 -42.95
CA THR A 256 5.71 -9.98 -44.32
C THR A 256 7.16 -10.45 -44.35
N ALA A 257 7.66 -11.04 -43.26
CA ALA A 257 8.97 -11.65 -43.24
C ALA A 257 8.94 -12.85 -44.20
N PRO A 258 9.92 -12.98 -45.11
CA PRO A 258 10.02 -14.17 -45.92
C PRO A 258 10.20 -15.38 -45.00
N LEU A 259 9.42 -16.43 -45.22
CA LEU A 259 9.64 -17.72 -44.59
C LEU A 259 11.05 -18.17 -44.98
N VAL A 260 11.97 -18.14 -44.03
CA VAL A 260 13.33 -18.65 -44.25
C VAL A 260 13.20 -20.12 -44.58
N SER A 261 13.40 -20.48 -45.85
CA SER A 261 13.53 -21.88 -46.23
C SER A 261 14.75 -22.44 -45.50
N ARG A 262 14.57 -23.61 -44.90
CA ARG A 262 15.43 -24.25 -43.88
C ARG A 262 16.90 -24.49 -44.25
N ASN A 263 17.40 -23.99 -45.38
CA ASN A 263 18.66 -24.42 -45.97
C ASN A 263 19.82 -23.41 -45.89
N ASN A 264 19.69 -22.28 -45.20
CA ASN A 264 20.85 -21.39 -44.97
C ASN A 264 20.79 -20.72 -43.58
N CYS A 265 21.07 -21.51 -42.54
CA CYS A 265 21.34 -21.00 -41.20
C CYS A 265 22.74 -20.36 -41.15
N ASN A 266 22.87 -19.11 -41.58
CA ASN A 266 23.91 -18.22 -41.07
C ASN A 266 23.25 -17.24 -40.11
N LEU A 267 23.16 -17.66 -38.84
CA LEU A 267 22.73 -16.81 -37.72
C LEU A 267 23.69 -15.61 -37.64
N ARG A 268 23.31 -14.48 -38.23
CA ARG A 268 23.94 -13.20 -37.88
C ARG A 268 23.60 -12.93 -36.42
N LYS A 269 24.61 -13.10 -35.55
CA LYS A 269 24.57 -12.65 -34.17
C LYS A 269 24.19 -11.18 -34.17
N ILE A 270 23.03 -10.86 -33.62
CA ILE A 270 22.67 -9.49 -33.27
C ILE A 270 23.55 -9.15 -32.06
N PRO A 271 24.45 -8.15 -32.14
CA PRO A 271 25.25 -7.77 -31.00
C PRO A 271 24.33 -7.09 -29.99
N ILE A 272 24.02 -7.80 -28.91
CA ILE A 272 23.49 -7.20 -27.69
C ILE A 272 24.72 -6.67 -26.96
N HIS A 273 24.97 -5.37 -27.05
CA HIS A 273 25.90 -4.72 -26.12
C HIS A 273 25.19 -4.65 -24.76
N ILE A 274 25.69 -5.46 -23.83
CA ILE A 274 25.43 -5.36 -22.39
C ILE A 274 26.32 -4.26 -21.83
#